data_AF-A0A9E0T9D6-F1
#
_entry.id   AF-A0A9E0T9D6-F1
#
_cell.length_a   1.000
_cell.length_b   1.000
_cell.length_c   1.000
_cell.angle_alpha   90.00
_cell.angle_beta   90.00
_cell.angle_gamma   90.00
#
_symmetry.space_group_name_H-M   'P 1'
#
loop_
_entity.id
_entity.type
_entity.pdbx_description
1 polymer ?
#
loop_
_entity_poly.entity_id
_entity_poly.type
_entity_poly.pdbx_seq_one_letter_code
_entity_poly.pdbx_strand_id
1 'polypeptide(L)'
;MLKSKLATAAAAVVLSFGAIGSAQAMGIVAGDFKFTIDNYDSGTTGYGTAAVACLNNVTACDAAAGSKAAGSIGSVNTSADTMGIFSVGLITKISTGEVFFTKGVDGYLTGVFGNLADHTVGTSCNLGVCTTTTFSSGGTWALYMNSTDYDPTLGPTVGAGKDLNAGLYPGITSGSLWLSGVFGAGVSSADPTATYQSSYNSSTIAGAGQAYLDVTGGSQKTKYDTNTLTDPNGGKHDLFMDITFNDADGKAAANGWTVTSAGQIKGNAVPEPGTMALAGLALLGAGLASRRRKS
;
A
#
# COMPACT_ATOMS: atom_id res chain seq x y z
N MET A 1 -25.18 51.65 38.17
CA MET A 1 -25.88 50.43 38.61
C MET A 1 -26.01 49.49 37.43
N LEU A 2 -25.61 48.23 37.65
CA LEU A 2 -25.87 46.98 36.93
C LEU A 2 -25.75 46.85 35.39
N LYS A 3 -24.95 45.83 35.06
CA LYS A 3 -24.68 45.16 33.79
C LYS A 3 -25.92 44.38 33.28
N SER A 4 -26.04 44.24 31.96
CA SER A 4 -26.86 43.22 31.26
C SER A 4 -26.17 42.96 29.90
N LYS A 5 -25.24 42.00 29.74
CA LYS A 5 -25.35 40.53 29.56
C LYS A 5 -26.35 40.15 28.45
N LEU A 6 -25.85 40.01 27.21
CA LEU A 6 -25.46 38.73 26.56
C LEU A 6 -26.65 37.81 26.25
N ALA A 7 -27.08 37.82 25.00
CA ALA A 7 -27.85 36.74 24.37
C ALA A 7 -27.38 36.61 22.91
N THR A 8 -26.19 36.03 22.72
CA THR A 8 -25.73 35.57 21.41
C THR A 8 -26.08 34.09 21.33
N ALA A 9 -27.13 33.78 20.56
CA ALA A 9 -27.51 32.41 20.24
C ALA A 9 -26.42 31.81 19.33
N ALA A 10 -25.53 31.01 19.90
CA ALA A 10 -24.62 30.18 19.15
C ALA A 10 -25.39 28.95 18.64
N ALA A 11 -25.61 28.90 17.33
CA ALA A 11 -25.99 27.68 16.64
C ALA A 11 -24.80 26.70 16.69
N ALA A 12 -24.78 25.84 17.69
CA ALA A 12 -23.90 24.67 17.71
C ALA A 12 -24.50 23.63 16.75
N VAL A 13 -24.04 23.67 15.50
CA VAL A 13 -24.21 22.55 14.57
C VAL A 13 -23.38 21.40 15.14
N VAL A 14 -24.08 20.46 15.77
CA VAL A 14 -23.56 19.13 16.10
C VAL A 14 -23.30 18.43 14.77
N LEU A 15 -22.07 18.53 14.26
CA LEU A 15 -21.54 17.56 13.32
C LEU A 15 -21.34 16.26 14.09
N SER A 16 -22.41 15.50 14.23
CA SER A 16 -22.35 14.07 14.52
C SER A 16 -21.62 13.42 13.35
N PHE A 17 -20.30 13.33 13.44
CA PHE A 17 -19.56 12.29 12.76
C PHE A 17 -20.11 10.97 13.27
N GLY A 18 -21.01 10.38 12.48
CA GLY A 18 -21.38 8.99 12.63
C GLY A 18 -20.08 8.21 12.55
N ALA A 19 -19.62 7.72 13.70
CA ALA A 19 -18.66 6.65 13.77
C ALA A 19 -19.32 5.47 13.07
N ILE A 20 -19.00 5.29 11.78
CA ILE A 20 -19.27 4.06 11.06
C ILE A 20 -18.37 3.03 11.73
N GLY A 21 -18.89 2.39 12.77
CA GLY A 21 -18.35 1.14 13.28
C GLY A 21 -18.61 0.07 12.25
N SER A 22 -17.78 0.03 11.20
CA SER A 22 -17.67 -1.16 10.38
C SER A 22 -17.13 -2.27 11.29
N ALA A 23 -17.83 -3.40 11.30
CA ALA A 23 -17.48 -4.58 12.06
C ALA A 23 -15.98 -4.85 11.92
N GLN A 24 -15.23 -4.72 13.01
CA GLN A 24 -13.81 -4.98 13.00
C GLN A 24 -13.63 -6.49 12.84
N ALA A 25 -13.28 -6.90 11.62
CA ALA A 25 -12.52 -8.12 11.45
C ALA A 25 -11.30 -7.99 12.38
N MET A 26 -11.19 -8.87 13.37
CA MET A 26 -9.99 -9.04 14.18
C MET A 26 -8.84 -9.38 13.22
N GLY A 27 -8.18 -8.35 12.70
CA GLY A 27 -6.95 -8.49 11.96
C GLY A 27 -5.82 -8.63 12.95
N ILE A 28 -5.00 -9.66 12.78
CA ILE A 28 -3.67 -9.70 13.41
C ILE A 28 -2.94 -8.44 12.93
N VAL A 29 -2.65 -7.52 13.84
CA VAL A 29 -2.05 -6.23 13.52
C VAL A 29 -0.53 -6.37 13.56
N ALA A 30 0.08 -6.44 12.38
CA ALA A 30 1.51 -6.23 12.21
C ALA A 30 1.74 -4.73 11.94
N GLY A 31 2.44 -4.02 12.84
CA GLY A 31 2.73 -2.58 12.70
C GLY A 31 1.80 -1.64 13.48
N ASP A 32 2.34 -0.57 14.08
CA ASP A 32 1.57 0.46 14.80
C ASP A 32 0.98 1.55 13.87
N PHE A 33 1.48 1.69 12.64
CA PHE A 33 0.95 2.62 11.64
C PHE A 33 0.16 1.87 10.58
N LYS A 34 -0.99 2.44 10.20
CA LYS A 34 -1.86 1.96 9.12
C LYS A 34 -2.07 3.06 8.11
N PHE A 35 -1.81 2.72 6.85
CA PHE A 35 -2.11 3.50 5.67
C PHE A 35 -3.33 2.89 5.02
N THR A 36 -4.38 3.66 4.80
CA THR A 36 -5.52 3.25 3.97
C THR A 36 -5.27 3.76 2.56
N ILE A 37 -5.25 2.86 1.59
CA ILE A 37 -4.93 3.19 0.19
C ILE A 37 -6.06 2.81 -0.76
N ASP A 38 -6.16 3.59 -1.82
CA ASP A 38 -6.92 3.28 -3.03
C ASP A 38 -5.93 3.24 -4.20
N ASN A 39 -6.05 2.28 -5.11
CA ASN A 39 -5.13 2.14 -6.24
C ASN A 39 -5.85 1.74 -7.54
N TYR A 40 -5.13 1.94 -8.64
CA TYR A 40 -5.43 1.37 -9.95
C TYR A 40 -4.26 0.48 -10.35
N ASP A 41 -4.58 -0.73 -10.81
CA ASP A 41 -3.62 -1.77 -11.13
C ASP A 41 -3.76 -2.19 -12.60
N SER A 42 -2.61 -2.34 -13.26
CA SER A 42 -2.46 -2.98 -14.56
C SER A 42 -1.77 -4.33 -14.35
N GLY A 43 -2.58 -5.38 -14.41
CA GLY A 43 -2.17 -6.76 -14.21
C GLY A 43 -2.25 -7.59 -15.49
N THR A 44 -1.31 -8.52 -15.67
CA THR A 44 -1.37 -9.59 -16.68
C THR A 44 -2.46 -10.59 -16.30
N THR A 45 -3.22 -11.05 -17.30
CA THR A 45 -4.33 -11.99 -17.09
C THR A 45 -4.36 -13.06 -18.17
N GLY A 46 -5.27 -14.02 -18.03
CA GLY A 46 -5.53 -15.01 -19.06
C GLY A 46 -4.51 -16.15 -19.14
N TYR A 47 -3.91 -16.56 -18.01
CA TYR A 47 -2.98 -17.70 -17.89
C TYR A 47 -3.59 -19.10 -18.20
N GLY A 48 -4.80 -19.14 -18.78
CA GLY A 48 -5.51 -20.38 -19.09
C GLY A 48 -6.00 -21.15 -17.85
N THR A 49 -6.39 -22.41 -18.07
CA THR A 49 -6.97 -23.31 -17.07
C THR A 49 -6.02 -24.43 -16.65
N ALA A 50 -4.76 -24.38 -17.09
CA ALA A 50 -3.75 -25.36 -16.71
C ALA A 50 -3.45 -25.25 -15.20
N ALA A 51 -3.29 -26.39 -14.53
CA ALA A 51 -2.98 -26.43 -13.09
C ALA A 51 -1.73 -25.60 -12.74
N VAL A 52 -0.72 -25.65 -13.62
CA VAL A 52 0.49 -24.83 -13.57
C VAL A 52 0.68 -24.23 -14.96
N ALA A 53 0.54 -22.92 -15.08
CA ALA A 53 0.77 -22.20 -16.33
C ALA A 53 2.28 -22.00 -16.57
N CYS A 54 3.03 -21.73 -15.50
CA CYS A 54 4.49 -21.59 -15.50
C CYS A 54 5.04 -21.81 -14.08
N LEU A 55 6.32 -22.15 -13.97
CA LEU A 55 6.99 -22.41 -12.70
C LEU A 55 8.43 -21.90 -12.73
N ASN A 56 8.77 -21.00 -11.80
CA ASN A 56 10.10 -20.39 -11.62
C ASN A 56 10.74 -19.84 -12.91
N ASN A 57 9.94 -19.27 -13.81
CA ASN A 57 10.41 -18.76 -15.10
C ASN A 57 9.51 -17.65 -15.65
N VAL A 58 10.00 -16.40 -15.59
CA VAL A 58 9.28 -15.22 -16.09
C VAL A 58 8.93 -15.33 -17.58
N THR A 59 9.88 -15.75 -18.42
CA THR A 59 9.64 -15.89 -19.86
C THR A 59 8.56 -16.93 -20.18
N ALA A 60 8.48 -18.00 -19.38
CA ALA A 60 7.42 -18.99 -19.53
C ALA A 60 6.05 -18.43 -19.11
N CYS A 61 5.99 -17.62 -18.04
CA CYS A 61 4.77 -16.95 -17.62
C CYS A 61 4.30 -15.92 -18.66
N ASP A 62 5.22 -15.10 -19.17
CA ASP A 62 4.99 -14.15 -20.27
C ASP A 62 4.36 -14.83 -21.50
N ALA A 63 4.81 -16.05 -21.81
CA ALA A 63 4.31 -16.82 -22.95
C ALA A 63 2.96 -17.50 -22.68
N ALA A 64 2.65 -17.80 -21.40
CA ALA A 64 1.40 -18.41 -20.98
C ALA A 64 0.26 -17.39 -20.83
N ALA A 65 0.59 -16.10 -20.66
CA ALA A 65 -0.38 -15.03 -20.52
C ALA A 65 -1.19 -14.79 -21.79
N GLY A 66 -2.52 -14.76 -21.66
CA GLY A 66 -3.43 -14.39 -22.74
C GLY A 66 -3.51 -12.88 -23.00
N SER A 67 -3.29 -12.08 -21.95
CA SER A 67 -3.34 -10.62 -22.01
C SER A 67 -2.26 -10.03 -21.11
N LYS A 68 -1.26 -9.37 -21.69
CA LYS A 68 -0.22 -8.66 -20.94
C LYS A 68 -0.78 -7.45 -20.22
N ALA A 69 -0.17 -7.08 -19.08
CA ALA A 69 -0.42 -5.81 -18.43
C ALA A 69 -0.19 -4.65 -19.42
N ALA A 70 -1.18 -3.77 -19.59
CA ALA A 70 -1.09 -2.65 -20.53
C ALA A 70 0.09 -1.71 -20.22
N GLY A 71 0.48 -1.58 -18.95
CA GLY A 71 1.62 -0.78 -18.53
C GLY A 71 3.00 -1.34 -18.90
N SER A 72 3.12 -2.62 -19.29
CA SER A 72 4.40 -3.23 -19.68
C SER A 72 4.68 -3.10 -21.19
N ILE A 73 3.65 -2.86 -22.00
CA ILE A 73 3.79 -2.73 -23.45
C ILE A 73 4.57 -1.44 -23.78
N GLY A 74 5.79 -1.61 -24.33
CA GLY A 74 6.67 -0.49 -24.68
C GLY A 74 7.42 0.13 -23.49
N SER A 75 7.36 -0.50 -22.32
CA SER A 75 8.02 -0.05 -21.10
C SER A 75 9.49 -0.46 -21.04
N VAL A 76 10.27 0.15 -20.15
CA VAL A 76 11.61 -0.32 -19.77
C VAL A 76 11.65 -1.77 -19.28
N ASN A 77 10.54 -2.29 -18.75
CA ASN A 77 10.39 -3.69 -18.38
C ASN A 77 9.14 -4.29 -19.04
N THR A 78 9.35 -4.95 -20.17
CA THR A 78 8.26 -5.57 -20.96
C THR A 78 7.76 -6.90 -20.40
N SER A 79 8.40 -7.40 -19.35
CA SER A 79 8.01 -8.62 -18.61
C SER A 79 7.39 -8.28 -17.25
N ALA A 80 7.10 -7.00 -16.99
CA ALA A 80 6.31 -6.66 -15.82
C ALA A 80 4.87 -7.13 -16.03
N ASP A 81 4.33 -7.81 -15.03
CA ASP A 81 2.99 -8.37 -14.99
C ASP A 81 2.07 -7.65 -14.01
N THR A 82 2.62 -6.86 -13.08
CA THR A 82 1.83 -6.07 -12.14
C THR A 82 2.48 -4.71 -11.89
N MET A 83 1.71 -3.64 -12.09
CA MET A 83 2.15 -2.25 -11.92
C MET A 83 0.96 -1.33 -11.76
N GLY A 84 1.14 -0.15 -11.19
CA GLY A 84 0.02 0.73 -10.96
C GLY A 84 0.34 2.03 -10.26
N ILE A 85 -0.73 2.72 -9.91
CA ILE A 85 -0.69 3.98 -9.16
C ILE A 85 -1.60 3.86 -7.94
N PHE A 86 -1.25 4.55 -6.87
CA PHE A 86 -2.03 4.52 -5.64
C PHE A 86 -2.06 5.88 -4.94
N SER A 87 -2.99 6.04 -4.02
CA SER A 87 -3.10 7.22 -3.16
C SER A 87 -3.44 6.80 -1.75
N VAL A 88 -2.82 7.48 -0.79
CA VAL A 88 -3.08 7.30 0.62
C VAL A 88 -4.23 8.21 1.01
N GLY A 89 -5.34 7.64 1.46
CA GLY A 89 -6.49 8.38 1.97
C GLY A 89 -6.29 8.84 3.42
N LEU A 90 -5.69 7.99 4.24
CA LEU A 90 -5.55 8.20 5.68
C LEU A 90 -4.31 7.46 6.22
N ILE A 91 -3.56 8.10 7.11
CA ILE A 91 -2.54 7.44 7.95
C ILE A 91 -2.94 7.59 9.41
N THR A 92 -3.08 6.47 10.12
CA THR A 92 -3.35 6.46 11.54
C THR A 92 -2.35 5.63 12.31
N LYS A 93 -2.13 6.03 13.57
CA LYS A 93 -1.44 5.22 14.56
C LYS A 93 -2.47 4.39 15.32
N ILE A 94 -2.37 3.07 15.23
CA ILE A 94 -3.37 2.13 15.72
C ILE A 94 -3.43 2.14 17.25
N SER A 95 -2.27 2.21 17.93
CA SER A 95 -2.22 2.18 19.39
C SER A 95 -2.89 3.38 20.07
N THR A 96 -2.91 4.55 19.42
CA THR A 96 -3.44 5.80 19.98
C THR A 96 -4.70 6.30 19.27
N GLY A 97 -4.99 5.82 18.06
CA GLY A 97 -6.02 6.38 17.19
C GLY A 97 -5.66 7.73 16.58
N GLU A 98 -4.43 8.21 16.76
CA GLU A 98 -3.95 9.48 16.24
C GLU A 98 -3.91 9.47 14.71
N VAL A 99 -4.42 10.53 14.08
CA VAL A 99 -4.40 10.73 12.63
C VAL A 99 -3.15 11.53 12.26
N PHE A 100 -2.29 10.94 11.44
CA PHE A 100 -1.03 11.55 10.96
C PHE A 100 -1.16 12.20 9.59
N PHE A 101 -2.14 11.77 8.79
CA PHE A 101 -2.37 12.30 7.46
C PHE A 101 -3.83 12.05 7.05
N THR A 102 -4.48 13.07 6.52
CA THR A 102 -5.78 13.01 5.86
C THR A 102 -5.68 13.64 4.48
N LYS A 103 -6.01 12.86 3.45
CA LYS A 103 -6.00 13.29 2.06
C LYS A 103 -6.89 14.53 1.85
N GLY A 104 -6.35 15.51 1.13
CA GLY A 104 -7.03 16.79 0.85
C GLY A 104 -7.02 17.80 1.99
N VAL A 105 -6.62 17.40 3.20
CA VAL A 105 -6.37 18.31 4.33
C VAL A 105 -4.88 18.58 4.46
N ASP A 106 -4.07 17.52 4.52
CA ASP A 106 -2.62 17.59 4.70
C ASP A 106 -1.85 17.55 3.37
N GLY A 107 -2.56 17.47 2.24
CA GLY A 107 -2.02 17.32 0.89
C GLY A 107 -2.46 16.02 0.22
N TYR A 108 -1.69 15.56 -0.76
CA TYR A 108 -1.94 14.32 -1.50
C TYR A 108 -0.69 13.45 -1.51
N LEU A 109 -0.78 12.29 -0.85
CA LEU A 109 0.25 11.26 -0.91
C LEU A 109 -0.12 10.28 -2.01
N THR A 110 0.55 10.37 -3.15
CA THR A 110 0.29 9.55 -4.34
C THR A 110 1.55 8.83 -4.79
N GLY A 111 1.40 7.61 -5.30
CA GLY A 111 2.54 6.75 -5.58
C GLY A 111 2.38 5.93 -6.85
N VAL A 112 3.52 5.38 -7.27
CA VAL A 112 3.67 4.49 -8.42
C VAL A 112 4.33 3.21 -7.94
N PHE A 113 3.91 2.07 -8.47
CA PHE A 113 4.61 0.79 -8.32
C PHE A 113 4.71 0.08 -9.67
N GLY A 114 5.69 -0.80 -9.81
CA GLY A 114 5.91 -1.59 -11.01
C GLY A 114 7.08 -2.55 -10.85
N ASN A 115 7.56 -3.10 -11.95
CA ASN A 115 8.64 -4.10 -12.01
C ASN A 115 8.35 -5.43 -11.31
N LEU A 116 7.08 -5.77 -11.07
CA LEU A 116 6.70 -7.10 -10.61
C LEU A 116 6.51 -8.01 -11.82
N ALA A 117 7.30 -9.07 -11.92
CA ALA A 117 7.22 -10.06 -12.99
C ALA A 117 6.81 -11.42 -12.41
N ASP A 118 5.74 -12.01 -12.93
CA ASP A 118 5.25 -13.32 -12.52
C ASP A 118 6.27 -14.38 -12.94
N HIS A 119 6.73 -15.19 -11.99
CA HIS A 119 7.65 -16.30 -12.28
C HIS A 119 7.02 -17.66 -12.01
N THR A 120 5.98 -17.74 -11.19
CA THR A 120 5.19 -18.95 -10.96
C THR A 120 3.70 -18.61 -11.00
N VAL A 121 2.93 -19.34 -11.80
CA VAL A 121 1.49 -19.16 -11.92
C VAL A 121 0.79 -20.52 -11.94
N GLY A 122 -0.22 -20.66 -11.09
CA GLY A 122 -1.09 -21.82 -11.06
C GLY A 122 -2.56 -21.42 -11.18
N THR A 123 -3.35 -22.21 -11.89
CA THR A 123 -4.80 -22.04 -11.96
C THR A 123 -5.51 -23.28 -11.44
N SER A 124 -6.37 -23.13 -10.44
CA SER A 124 -7.22 -24.19 -9.92
C SER A 124 -8.66 -23.92 -10.31
N CYS A 125 -9.31 -24.88 -10.98
CA CYS A 125 -10.70 -24.75 -11.41
C CYS A 125 -11.60 -25.74 -10.66
N ASN A 126 -12.66 -25.23 -10.04
CA ASN A 126 -13.68 -26.03 -9.37
C ASN A 126 -15.07 -25.57 -9.79
N LEU A 127 -15.94 -26.51 -10.19
CA LEU A 127 -17.31 -26.24 -10.67
C LEU A 127 -17.39 -25.15 -11.74
N GLY A 128 -16.37 -25.07 -12.62
CA GLY A 128 -16.30 -24.06 -13.69
C GLY A 128 -15.82 -22.68 -13.25
N VAL A 129 -15.51 -22.48 -11.96
CA VAL A 129 -14.88 -21.28 -11.44
C VAL A 129 -13.39 -21.53 -11.29
N CYS A 130 -12.57 -20.74 -11.99
CA CYS A 130 -11.12 -20.83 -11.90
C CYS A 130 -10.58 -19.73 -10.99
N THR A 131 -9.62 -20.09 -10.15
CA THR A 131 -8.81 -19.18 -9.35
C THR A 131 -7.37 -19.29 -9.83
N THR A 132 -6.80 -18.16 -10.23
CA THR A 132 -5.40 -18.05 -10.62
C THR A 132 -4.63 -17.46 -9.45
N THR A 133 -3.52 -18.09 -9.09
CA THR A 133 -2.56 -17.62 -8.10
C THR A 133 -1.24 -17.33 -8.79
N THR A 134 -0.70 -16.14 -8.56
CA THR A 134 0.60 -15.73 -9.12
C THR A 134 1.59 -15.44 -8.01
N PHE A 135 2.85 -15.77 -8.27
CA PHE A 135 4.00 -15.35 -7.49
C PHE A 135 4.88 -14.51 -8.40
N SER A 136 5.11 -13.27 -7.99
CA SER A 136 5.93 -12.32 -8.73
C SER A 136 7.27 -12.12 -8.04
N SER A 137 8.25 -11.68 -8.83
CA SER A 137 9.60 -11.33 -8.38
C SER A 137 9.90 -9.87 -8.77
N GLY A 138 10.84 -9.26 -8.06
CA GLY A 138 11.20 -7.85 -8.25
C GLY A 138 10.22 -6.91 -7.55
N GLY A 139 9.88 -5.80 -8.18
CA GLY A 139 8.97 -4.81 -7.62
C GLY A 139 9.67 -3.60 -7.01
N THR A 140 9.27 -2.42 -7.46
CA THR A 140 9.70 -1.13 -6.92
C THR A 140 8.47 -0.26 -6.67
N TRP A 141 8.53 0.59 -5.66
CA TRP A 141 7.47 1.55 -5.39
C TRP A 141 8.03 2.88 -4.91
N ALA A 142 7.30 3.96 -5.18
CA ALA A 142 7.61 5.29 -4.69
C ALA A 142 6.31 6.05 -4.36
N LEU A 143 6.36 6.84 -3.29
CA LEU A 143 5.27 7.63 -2.75
C LEU A 143 5.75 9.07 -2.63
N TYR A 144 4.96 9.99 -3.19
CA TYR A 144 5.29 11.40 -3.32
C TYR A 144 4.24 12.24 -2.61
N MET A 145 4.70 13.34 -2.00
CA MET A 145 3.83 14.41 -1.53
C MET A 145 3.58 15.40 -2.68
N ASN A 146 2.32 15.53 -3.06
CA ASN A 146 1.84 16.34 -4.17
C ASN A 146 0.82 17.39 -3.69
N SER A 147 0.68 18.46 -4.48
CA SER A 147 -0.32 19.52 -4.29
C SER A 147 -1.69 19.16 -4.86
N THR A 148 -1.77 18.16 -5.72
CA THR A 148 -3.00 17.64 -6.33
C THR A 148 -3.00 16.11 -6.27
N ASP A 149 -4.19 15.52 -6.37
CA ASP A 149 -4.33 14.08 -6.49
C ASP A 149 -3.88 13.57 -7.87
N TYR A 150 -3.76 12.25 -8.01
CA TYR A 150 -3.47 11.61 -9.28
C TYR A 150 -4.70 11.61 -10.20
N ASP A 151 -4.45 11.55 -11.52
CA ASP A 151 -5.49 11.40 -12.53
C ASP A 151 -5.45 9.98 -13.15
N PRO A 152 -6.36 9.06 -12.76
CA PRO A 152 -6.37 7.70 -13.30
C PRO A 152 -6.83 7.63 -14.76
N THR A 153 -7.46 8.69 -15.30
CA THR A 153 -7.98 8.68 -16.68
C THR A 153 -6.88 8.65 -17.73
N LEU A 154 -5.64 8.96 -17.34
CA LEU A 154 -4.47 8.85 -18.22
C LEU A 154 -4.11 7.39 -18.53
N GLY A 155 -4.57 6.42 -17.74
CA GLY A 155 -4.35 4.98 -17.95
C GLY A 155 -2.88 4.52 -17.81
N PRO A 156 -2.62 3.20 -17.87
CA PRO A 156 -1.29 2.63 -17.64
C PRO A 156 -0.37 2.66 -18.87
N THR A 157 -0.91 2.78 -20.09
CA THR A 157 -0.14 2.66 -21.34
C THR A 157 1.03 3.62 -21.39
N VAL A 158 2.21 3.11 -21.71
CA VAL A 158 3.46 3.88 -21.77
C VAL A 158 3.34 5.07 -22.74
N GLY A 159 3.91 6.21 -22.35
CA GLY A 159 3.88 7.44 -23.13
C GLY A 159 4.86 8.49 -22.62
N ALA A 160 4.78 9.70 -23.18
CA ALA A 160 5.69 10.78 -22.80
C ALA A 160 5.55 11.12 -21.29
N GLY A 161 6.64 10.93 -20.53
CA GLY A 161 6.65 11.15 -19.09
C GLY A 161 5.84 10.12 -18.27
N LYS A 162 5.47 8.98 -18.88
CA LYS A 162 4.66 7.94 -18.24
C LYS A 162 5.22 6.55 -18.58
N ASP A 163 5.78 5.90 -17.57
CA ASP A 163 6.23 4.52 -17.60
C ASP A 163 6.26 4.02 -16.15
N LEU A 164 5.29 3.19 -15.79
CA LEU A 164 5.11 2.70 -14.41
C LEU A 164 6.31 1.87 -13.93
N ASN A 165 6.99 1.16 -14.83
CA ASN A 165 8.17 0.37 -14.49
C ASN A 165 9.45 1.23 -14.41
N ALA A 166 9.44 2.42 -15.00
CA ALA A 166 10.46 3.44 -14.71
C ALA A 166 10.12 4.28 -13.47
N GLY A 167 8.99 4.00 -12.80
CA GLY A 167 8.49 4.80 -11.68
C GLY A 167 8.05 6.21 -12.10
N LEU A 168 7.50 6.35 -13.31
CA LEU A 168 7.08 7.63 -13.91
C LEU A 168 5.57 7.67 -14.14
N TYR A 169 4.89 8.68 -13.59
CA TYR A 169 3.48 8.94 -13.86
C TYR A 169 3.14 10.44 -13.74
N PRO A 170 2.53 11.07 -14.77
CA PRO A 170 2.17 12.49 -14.74
C PRO A 170 1.30 12.85 -13.53
N GLY A 171 1.65 13.94 -12.85
CA GLY A 171 0.94 14.41 -11.65
C GLY A 171 1.32 13.67 -10.35
N ILE A 172 2.10 12.59 -10.42
CA ILE A 172 2.63 11.91 -9.23
C ILE A 172 4.13 12.22 -9.05
N THR A 173 4.91 12.00 -10.09
CA THR A 173 6.39 11.91 -9.97
C THR A 173 7.09 13.27 -10.02
N SER A 174 6.31 14.35 -10.16
CA SER A 174 6.74 15.73 -9.95
C SER A 174 6.76 16.15 -8.49
N GLY A 175 6.18 15.35 -7.59
CA GLY A 175 6.09 15.66 -6.17
C GLY A 175 7.41 15.49 -5.41
N SER A 176 7.39 15.87 -4.13
CA SER A 176 8.53 15.62 -3.25
C SER A 176 8.52 14.17 -2.78
N LEU A 177 9.63 13.44 -2.95
CA LEU A 177 9.71 12.04 -2.54
C LEU A 177 9.50 11.88 -1.02
N TRP A 178 8.43 11.18 -0.66
CA TRP A 178 8.03 10.97 0.73
C TRP A 178 8.56 9.63 1.26
N LEU A 179 8.33 8.56 0.51
CA LEU A 179 8.93 7.23 0.72
C LEU A 179 9.23 6.57 -0.62
N SER A 180 10.20 5.68 -0.65
CA SER A 180 10.41 4.73 -1.74
C SER A 180 10.94 3.42 -1.20
N GLY A 181 10.76 2.35 -1.96
CA GLY A 181 11.19 1.03 -1.55
C GLY A 181 11.13 -0.01 -2.65
N VAL A 182 11.40 -1.23 -2.22
CA VAL A 182 11.28 -2.45 -3.04
C VAL A 182 10.26 -3.39 -2.40
N PHE A 183 9.76 -4.34 -3.17
CA PHE A 183 8.98 -5.44 -2.64
C PHE A 183 9.98 -6.49 -2.10
N GLY A 184 9.84 -6.83 -0.82
CA GLY A 184 10.69 -7.78 -0.13
C GLY A 184 10.30 -9.21 -0.49
N ALA A 185 11.30 -10.06 -0.73
CA ALA A 185 11.08 -11.49 -0.94
C ALA A 185 10.60 -12.17 0.35
N GLY A 186 9.93 -13.32 0.21
CA GLY A 186 9.53 -14.14 1.35
C GLY A 186 8.06 -14.03 1.73
N VAL A 187 7.22 -13.43 0.88
CA VAL A 187 5.76 -13.30 1.14
C VAL A 187 5.06 -14.65 1.36
N SER A 188 5.60 -15.73 0.80
CA SER A 188 5.07 -17.08 0.93
C SER A 188 6.14 -18.06 1.41
N SER A 189 5.75 -19.00 2.26
CA SER A 189 6.63 -20.12 2.63
C SER A 189 6.73 -21.18 1.53
N ALA A 190 5.79 -21.19 0.58
CA ALA A 190 5.82 -22.08 -0.58
C ALA A 190 6.82 -21.61 -1.64
N ASP A 191 7.04 -20.29 -1.73
CA ASP A 191 8.03 -19.66 -2.60
C ASP A 191 8.73 -18.52 -1.86
N PRO A 192 9.88 -18.81 -1.20
CA PRO A 192 10.63 -17.79 -0.46
C PRO A 192 11.22 -16.69 -1.34
N THR A 193 11.23 -16.85 -2.66
CA THR A 193 11.76 -15.86 -3.61
C THR A 193 10.70 -14.89 -4.10
N ALA A 194 9.42 -15.20 -3.87
CA ALA A 194 8.31 -14.34 -4.25
C ALA A 194 8.30 -13.04 -3.44
N THR A 195 8.21 -11.92 -4.14
CA THR A 195 8.14 -10.57 -3.56
C THR A 195 6.70 -10.06 -3.48
N TYR A 196 5.81 -10.62 -4.30
CA TYR A 196 4.37 -10.36 -4.29
C TYR A 196 3.63 -11.65 -4.60
N GLN A 197 2.50 -11.85 -3.93
CA GLN A 197 1.58 -12.95 -4.20
C GLN A 197 0.20 -12.37 -4.49
N SER A 198 -0.45 -12.84 -5.55
CA SER A 198 -1.84 -12.51 -5.86
C SER A 198 -2.68 -13.76 -6.05
N SER A 199 -3.97 -13.65 -5.78
CA SER A 199 -4.95 -14.70 -6.11
C SER A 199 -6.26 -14.06 -6.53
N TYR A 200 -6.78 -14.47 -7.70
CA TYR A 200 -7.98 -13.86 -8.27
C TYR A 200 -8.84 -14.87 -9.03
N ASN A 201 -10.13 -14.55 -9.15
CA ASN A 201 -11.06 -15.30 -9.97
C ASN A 201 -10.79 -15.00 -11.45
N SER A 202 -10.48 -16.02 -12.25
CA SER A 202 -10.07 -15.83 -13.65
C SER A 202 -11.17 -15.25 -14.56
N SER A 203 -12.43 -15.29 -14.13
CA SER A 203 -13.57 -14.73 -14.88
C SER A 203 -13.93 -13.31 -14.47
N THR A 204 -13.87 -12.99 -13.18
CA THR A 204 -14.26 -11.66 -12.66
C THR A 204 -13.08 -10.77 -12.34
N ILE A 205 -11.84 -11.29 -12.44
CA ILE A 205 -10.56 -10.66 -12.06
C ILE A 205 -10.53 -10.11 -10.63
N ALA A 206 -11.55 -10.42 -9.82
CA ALA A 206 -11.62 -10.02 -8.42
C ALA A 206 -10.75 -10.93 -7.56
N GLY A 207 -10.00 -10.35 -6.63
CA GLY A 207 -8.98 -11.06 -5.88
C GLY A 207 -8.36 -10.28 -4.74
N ALA A 208 -7.24 -10.81 -4.25
CA ALA A 208 -6.44 -10.22 -3.20
C ALA A 208 -4.94 -10.36 -3.51
N GLY A 209 -4.15 -9.48 -2.92
CA GLY A 209 -2.71 -9.42 -3.09
C GLY A 209 -2.00 -9.07 -1.80
N GLN A 210 -0.79 -9.62 -1.62
CA GLN A 210 0.02 -9.41 -0.42
C GLN A 210 1.49 -9.24 -0.78
N ALA A 211 2.20 -8.44 -0.01
CA ALA A 211 3.66 -8.30 -0.07
C ALA A 211 4.23 -7.76 1.23
N TYR A 212 5.50 -8.03 1.46
CA TYR A 212 6.34 -7.24 2.35
C TYR A 212 7.05 -6.15 1.53
N LEU A 213 7.31 -5.01 2.15
CA LEU A 213 7.99 -3.88 1.51
C LEU A 213 9.17 -3.43 2.37
N ASP A 214 10.27 -3.10 1.70
CA ASP A 214 11.49 -2.60 2.32
C ASP A 214 11.74 -1.16 1.86
N VAL A 215 11.84 -0.25 2.81
CA VAL A 215 11.95 1.20 2.61
C VAL A 215 13.42 1.56 2.33
N THR A 216 13.67 2.09 1.14
CA THR A 216 15.03 2.41 0.66
C THR A 216 15.31 3.91 0.59
N GLY A 217 14.28 4.75 0.58
CA GLY A 217 14.44 6.19 0.35
C GLY A 217 13.26 7.06 0.79
N GLY A 218 13.40 8.37 0.56
CA GLY A 218 12.39 9.39 0.86
C GLY A 218 12.58 10.12 2.19
N SER A 219 11.87 11.24 2.34
CA SER A 219 11.97 12.11 3.52
C SER A 219 11.48 11.45 4.82
N GLN A 220 10.63 10.44 4.74
CA GLN A 220 10.16 9.67 5.91
C GLN A 220 10.87 8.34 6.09
N LYS A 221 11.96 8.05 5.34
CA LYS A 221 12.68 6.77 5.43
C LYS A 221 13.02 6.39 6.87
N THR A 222 13.65 7.31 7.61
CA THR A 222 14.11 7.05 8.99
C THR A 222 12.98 6.74 9.97
N LYS A 223 11.75 7.14 9.64
CA LYS A 223 10.56 6.84 10.45
C LYS A 223 10.08 5.41 10.20
N TYR A 224 10.07 4.94 8.95
CA TYR A 224 9.42 3.70 8.56
C TYR A 224 10.36 2.52 8.25
N ASP A 225 11.65 2.76 8.01
CA ASP A 225 12.69 1.74 7.91
C ASP A 225 13.01 1.18 9.31
N THR A 226 12.30 0.12 9.71
CA THR A 226 12.34 -0.46 11.05
C THR A 226 12.81 -1.91 11.07
N ASN A 227 12.64 -2.66 9.97
CA ASN A 227 12.95 -4.09 9.87
C ASN A 227 12.32 -4.92 11.01
N THR A 228 11.11 -4.56 11.41
CA THR A 228 10.43 -5.15 12.58
C THR A 228 9.43 -6.23 12.22
N LEU A 229 8.91 -6.21 11.00
CA LEU A 229 7.99 -7.24 10.53
C LEU A 229 8.78 -8.48 10.15
N THR A 230 8.25 -9.65 10.49
CA THR A 230 8.89 -10.93 10.15
C THR A 230 8.01 -11.65 9.15
N ASP A 231 8.59 -12.07 8.02
CA ASP A 231 7.90 -12.86 7.02
C ASP A 231 7.76 -14.35 7.48
N PRO A 232 6.99 -15.18 6.76
CA PRO A 232 6.88 -16.62 7.01
C PRO A 232 8.21 -17.41 6.93
N ASN A 233 9.25 -16.84 6.32
CA ASN A 233 10.57 -17.43 6.10
C ASN A 233 11.63 -16.91 7.09
N GLY A 234 11.26 -16.02 8.01
CA GLY A 234 12.16 -15.39 8.99
C GLY A 234 12.87 -14.12 8.51
N GLY A 235 12.62 -13.67 7.29
CA GLY A 235 13.08 -12.38 6.75
C GLY A 235 12.49 -11.20 7.51
N LYS A 236 13.18 -10.06 7.48
CA LYS A 236 12.79 -8.84 8.18
C LYS A 236 12.45 -7.74 7.19
N HIS A 237 11.34 -7.07 7.43
CA HIS A 237 10.79 -6.05 6.55
C HIS A 237 10.23 -4.86 7.33
N ASP A 238 10.00 -3.78 6.59
CA ASP A 238 9.51 -2.52 7.15
C ASP A 238 7.99 -2.45 7.19
N LEU A 239 7.36 -2.79 6.06
CA LEU A 239 5.93 -2.68 5.86
C LEU A 239 5.34 -4.00 5.34
N PHE A 240 4.06 -4.23 5.62
CA PHE A 240 3.27 -5.31 5.05
C PHE A 240 2.05 -4.72 4.35
N MET A 241 1.86 -5.10 3.09
CA MET A 241 0.75 -4.69 2.25
C MET A 241 -0.24 -5.84 2.11
N ASP A 242 -1.53 -5.50 2.27
CA ASP A 242 -2.66 -6.42 2.06
C ASP A 242 -3.77 -5.65 1.33
N ILE A 243 -4.13 -6.12 0.13
CA ILE A 243 -5.05 -5.44 -0.78
C ILE A 243 -6.12 -6.39 -1.30
N THR A 244 -7.28 -5.83 -1.64
CA THR A 244 -8.36 -6.51 -2.37
C THR A 244 -8.72 -5.72 -3.61
N PHE A 245 -8.82 -6.38 -4.75
CA PHE A 245 -9.07 -5.73 -6.04
C PHE A 245 -10.28 -6.33 -6.78
N ASN A 246 -10.94 -5.49 -7.57
CA ASN A 246 -11.97 -5.86 -8.54
C ASN A 246 -12.22 -4.72 -9.54
N ASP A 247 -13.01 -4.98 -10.58
CA ASP A 247 -13.54 -3.94 -11.46
C ASP A 247 -15.07 -4.11 -11.63
N ALA A 248 -15.78 -4.24 -10.50
CA ALA A 248 -17.22 -4.54 -10.54
C ALA A 248 -18.05 -3.43 -11.22
N ASP A 249 -17.56 -2.19 -11.24
CA ASP A 249 -18.24 -1.06 -11.89
C ASP A 249 -17.66 -0.68 -13.26
N GLY A 250 -16.64 -1.41 -13.75
CA GLY A 250 -16.02 -1.23 -15.06
C GLY A 250 -15.20 0.06 -15.22
N LYS A 251 -14.99 0.84 -14.14
CA LYS A 251 -14.28 2.13 -14.24
C LYS A 251 -12.78 1.97 -14.45
N ALA A 252 -12.17 0.90 -13.92
CA ALA A 252 -10.76 0.64 -14.20
C ALA A 252 -10.58 0.33 -15.68
N ALA A 253 -11.35 -0.63 -16.21
CA ALA A 253 -11.30 -1.00 -17.62
C ALA A 253 -11.58 0.19 -18.56
N ALA A 254 -12.53 1.07 -18.22
CA ALA A 254 -12.83 2.26 -19.01
C ALA A 254 -11.63 3.22 -19.16
N ASN A 255 -10.71 3.21 -18.19
CA ASN A 255 -9.48 4.00 -18.19
C ASN A 255 -8.24 3.18 -18.62
N GLY A 256 -8.43 1.94 -19.09
CA GLY A 256 -7.36 1.04 -19.53
C GLY A 256 -6.61 0.30 -18.41
N TRP A 257 -7.08 0.40 -17.16
CA TRP A 257 -6.57 -0.38 -16.03
C TRP A 257 -7.23 -1.76 -16.00
N THR A 258 -6.58 -2.72 -15.33
CA THR A 258 -7.15 -4.06 -15.15
C THR A 258 -8.18 -4.05 -14.02
N VAL A 259 -7.84 -3.45 -12.88
CA VAL A 259 -8.70 -3.40 -11.69
C VAL A 259 -8.48 -2.13 -10.88
N THR A 260 -9.44 -1.82 -10.02
CA THR A 260 -9.22 -0.96 -8.84
C THR A 260 -8.97 -1.84 -7.63
N SER A 261 -8.19 -1.37 -6.67
CA SER A 261 -8.07 -2.02 -5.37
C SER A 261 -8.18 -1.02 -4.23
N ALA A 262 -8.62 -1.54 -3.10
CA ALA A 262 -8.54 -0.86 -1.82
C ALA A 262 -7.84 -1.78 -0.84
N GLY A 263 -7.03 -1.20 0.04
CA GLY A 263 -6.27 -2.00 0.99
C GLY A 263 -5.56 -1.18 2.04
N GLN A 264 -4.67 -1.87 2.74
CA GLN A 264 -3.92 -1.30 3.86
C GLN A 264 -2.45 -1.66 3.76
N ILE A 265 -1.59 -0.68 4.02
CA ILE A 265 -0.17 -0.91 4.29
C ILE A 265 0.04 -0.68 5.78
N LYS A 266 0.73 -1.61 6.45
CA LYS A 266 0.97 -1.56 7.89
C LYS A 266 2.45 -1.63 8.17
N GLY A 267 2.92 -0.91 9.18
CA GLY A 267 4.33 -0.91 9.57
C GLY A 267 4.53 -0.34 10.96
N ASN A 268 5.67 -0.61 11.58
CA ASN A 268 6.07 0.13 12.78
C ASN A 268 6.80 1.40 12.38
N ALA A 269 6.79 2.40 13.26
CA ALA A 269 7.66 3.55 13.10
C ALA A 269 8.65 3.62 14.26
N VAL A 270 9.86 4.15 13.98
CA VAL A 270 10.82 4.50 15.03
C VAL A 270 10.19 5.59 15.91
N PRO A 271 10.11 5.39 17.25
CA PRO A 271 9.60 6.41 18.16
C PRO A 271 10.35 7.73 17.98
N GLU A 272 9.60 8.82 17.83
CA GLU A 272 10.20 10.14 17.61
C GLU A 272 11.09 10.50 18.82
N PRO A 273 12.32 11.02 18.61
CA PRO A 273 13.29 11.25 19.69
C PRO A 273 12.75 12.08 20.87
N GLY A 274 11.78 12.96 20.61
CA GLY A 274 11.12 13.77 21.64
C GLY A 274 10.37 12.92 22.70
N THR A 275 9.76 11.80 22.29
CA THR A 275 9.08 10.89 23.22
C THR A 275 10.06 10.15 24.13
N MET A 276 11.20 9.74 23.57
CA MET A 276 12.28 9.10 24.32
C MET A 276 12.97 10.08 25.29
N ALA A 277 13.19 11.31 24.86
CA ALA A 277 13.74 12.37 25.72
C ALA A 277 12.78 12.75 26.85
N LEU A 278 11.48 12.84 26.59
CA LEU A 278 10.48 13.16 27.61
C LEU A 278 10.31 12.02 28.62
N ALA A 279 10.31 10.76 28.17
CA ALA A 279 10.32 9.60 29.06
C ALA A 279 11.60 9.56 29.94
N GLY A 280 12.75 9.86 29.35
CA GLY A 280 14.02 9.99 30.08
C GLY A 280 13.99 11.12 31.11
N LEU A 281 13.44 12.29 30.77
CA LEU A 281 13.28 13.41 31.69
C LEU A 281 12.26 13.12 32.79
N ALA A 282 11.18 12.41 32.49
CA ALA A 282 10.20 11.98 33.49
C ALA A 282 10.82 11.02 34.53
N LEU A 283 11.66 10.07 34.08
CA LEU A 283 12.39 9.17 34.96
C LEU A 283 13.46 9.88 35.79
N LEU A 284 14.20 10.82 35.20
CA LEU A 284 15.14 11.68 35.93
C LEU A 284 14.42 12.54 36.99
N GLY A 285 13.26 13.11 36.65
CA GLY A 285 12.42 13.85 37.58
C GLY A 285 11.90 13.00 38.74
N ALA A 286 11.43 11.78 38.46
CA ALA A 286 10.99 10.83 39.48
C ALA A 286 12.15 10.38 40.40
N GLY A 287 13.34 10.16 39.85
CA GLY A 287 14.55 9.83 40.61
C GLY A 287 14.95 10.95 41.57
N LEU A 288 14.95 12.20 41.13
CA LEU A 288 15.27 13.37 41.97
C LEU A 288 14.20 13.62 43.05
N ALA A 289 12.92 13.41 42.73
CA ALA A 289 11.83 13.53 43.70
C ALA A 289 11.91 12.45 44.80
N SER A 290 12.34 11.24 44.47
CA SER A 290 12.50 10.15 45.44
C SER A 290 13.64 10.39 46.44
N ARG A 291 14.73 11.04 46.02
CA ARG A 291 15.85 11.41 46.92
C ARG A 291 15.45 12.48 47.94
N ARG A 292 14.58 13.42 47.58
CA ARG A 292 14.10 14.47 48.50
C ARG A 292 13.20 13.98 49.63
N ARG A 293 12.65 12.76 49.56
CA ARG A 293 11.82 12.17 50.64
C ARG A 293 12.62 11.35 51.66
N LYS A 294 13.94 11.21 51.48
CA LYS A 294 14.84 10.48 52.40
C LYS A 294 15.79 11.41 53.17
N SER A 295 15.61 12.73 53.09
CA SER A 295 16.23 13.73 53.96
C SER A 295 15.13 14.41 54.76
#